data_AF-A0A0Q6P3V9-F1
#
_entry.id   AF-A0A0Q6P3V9-F1
#
_cell.length_a   1.000
_cell.length_b   1.000
_cell.length_c   1.000
_cell.angle_alpha   90.00
_cell.angle_beta   90.00
_cell.angle_gamma   90.00
#
_symmetry.space_group_name_H-M   'P 1'
#
loop_
_entity.id
_entity.type
_entity.pdbx_description
1 polymer ?
#
loop_
_entity_poly.entity_id
_entity_poly.type
_entity_poly.pdbx_seq_one_letter_code
_entity_poly.pdbx_strand_id
1 'polypeptide(L)'
;MYGSLAGWRAYAAARGDNAPTAANDGTATAALVRGSDMIRLRYVANLLPGYGVDFVPAGSDLPLVEEGAYIAASLELANPGFFSKTYTAAEQKVLTEVKGIKWTVTGEAAGTYSAMPVSTLIEALFAPYIFDRDAAGFMFQALGSNA
;
A
#
# COMPACT_ATOMS: atom_id res chain seq x y z
N MET A 1 -4.92 12.15 -8.25
CA MET A 1 -4.11 11.20 -9.03
C MET A 1 -2.66 11.59 -8.85
N TYR A 2 -1.80 10.64 -8.50
CA TYR A 2 -0.37 10.85 -8.35
C TYR A 2 0.35 10.38 -9.62
N GLY A 3 1.31 11.16 -10.09
CA GLY A 3 2.00 10.91 -11.35
C GLY A 3 1.16 11.18 -12.60
N SER A 4 1.66 10.69 -13.73
CA SER A 4 1.03 10.83 -15.06
C SER A 4 0.98 9.50 -15.80
N LEU A 5 0.09 9.37 -16.79
CA LEU A 5 0.04 8.17 -17.65
C LEU A 5 1.36 7.93 -18.38
N ALA A 6 1.98 8.98 -18.92
CA ALA A 6 3.24 8.88 -19.62
C ALA A 6 4.36 8.43 -18.68
N GLY A 7 4.41 9.00 -17.46
CA GLY A 7 5.35 8.60 -16.42
C GLY A 7 5.17 7.15 -16.00
N TRP A 8 3.93 6.71 -15.75
CA TRP A 8 3.64 5.32 -15.40
C TRP A 8 4.03 4.34 -16.51
N ARG A 9 3.73 4.66 -17.77
CA ARG A 9 4.11 3.83 -18.92
C ARG A 9 5.62 3.71 -19.07
N ALA A 10 6.35 4.81 -18.93
CA ALA A 10 7.81 4.80 -18.94
C ALA A 10 8.38 3.98 -17.76
N TYR A 11 7.83 4.18 -16.57
CA TYR A 11 8.18 3.45 -15.36
C TYR A 11 8.00 1.93 -15.50
N ALA A 12 6.86 1.51 -16.05
CA ALA A 12 6.53 0.11 -16.28
C ALA A 12 7.40 -0.50 -17.39
N ALA A 13 7.57 0.22 -18.51
CA ALA A 13 8.40 -0.23 -19.63
C ALA A 13 9.87 -0.42 -19.22
N ALA A 14 10.43 0.47 -18.38
CA ALA A 14 11.77 0.32 -17.83
C ALA A 14 11.95 -0.96 -16.99
N ARG A 15 10.85 -1.53 -16.48
CA ARG A 15 10.80 -2.79 -15.72
C ARG A 15 10.32 -3.98 -16.56
N GLY A 16 10.19 -3.80 -17.88
CA GLY A 16 9.75 -4.84 -18.81
C GLY A 16 8.24 -5.10 -18.81
N ASP A 17 7.43 -4.24 -18.18
CA ASP A 17 5.97 -4.34 -18.19
C ASP A 17 5.37 -3.40 -19.24
N ASN A 18 4.81 -3.98 -20.29
CA ASN A 18 4.14 -3.25 -21.36
C ASN A 18 2.61 -3.15 -21.18
N ALA A 19 2.04 -3.73 -20.12
CA ALA A 19 0.59 -3.75 -19.92
C ALA A 19 -0.04 -2.34 -19.87
N PRO A 20 0.55 -1.33 -19.19
CA PRO A 20 -0.02 0.02 -19.18
C PRO A 20 0.02 0.72 -20.55
N THR A 21 1.01 0.38 -21.38
CA THR A 21 1.15 0.92 -22.74
C THR A 21 0.18 0.25 -23.70
N ALA A 22 -0.05 -1.06 -23.55
CA ALA A 22 -1.00 -1.83 -24.36
C ALA A 22 -2.47 -1.50 -24.01
N ALA A 23 -2.75 -1.09 -22.77
CA ALA A 23 -4.08 -0.65 -22.36
C ALA A 23 -4.45 0.71 -22.98
N ASN A 24 -5.72 0.86 -23.35
CA ASN A 24 -6.24 2.16 -23.79
C ASN A 24 -6.15 3.20 -22.65
N ASP A 25 -6.07 4.48 -23.02
CA ASP A 25 -5.89 5.58 -22.07
C ASP A 25 -7.00 5.66 -21.02
N GLY A 26 -8.24 5.31 -21.35
CA GLY A 26 -9.35 5.32 -20.40
C GLY A 26 -9.18 4.28 -19.30
N THR A 27 -8.86 3.04 -19.67
CA THR A 27 -8.59 1.94 -18.73
C THR A 27 -7.35 2.23 -17.90
N ALA A 28 -6.27 2.69 -18.54
CA ALA A 28 -5.04 3.06 -17.84
C ALA A 28 -5.28 4.22 -16.85
N THR A 29 -6.02 5.26 -17.26
CA THR A 29 -6.36 6.39 -16.38
C THR A 29 -7.15 5.91 -15.17
N ALA A 30 -8.18 5.09 -15.40
CA ALA A 30 -9.01 4.58 -14.31
C ALA A 30 -8.20 3.73 -13.32
N ALA A 31 -7.27 2.91 -13.81
CA ALA A 31 -6.37 2.13 -12.96
C ALA A 31 -5.42 3.04 -12.15
N LEU A 32 -4.84 4.06 -12.77
CA LEU A 32 -3.96 5.02 -12.10
C LEU A 32 -4.69 5.83 -11.03
N VAL A 33 -5.94 6.22 -11.27
CA VAL A 33 -6.80 6.88 -10.28
C VAL A 33 -7.03 5.97 -9.08
N ARG A 34 -7.47 4.72 -9.29
CA ARG A 34 -7.72 3.78 -8.18
C ARG A 34 -6.44 3.43 -7.41
N GLY A 35 -5.32 3.25 -8.12
CA GLY A 35 -4.01 3.06 -7.50
C GLY A 35 -3.59 4.27 -6.66
N SER A 36 -3.79 5.48 -7.18
CA SER A 36 -3.51 6.72 -6.43
C SER A 36 -4.38 6.87 -5.18
N ASP A 37 -5.66 6.48 -5.25
CA ASP A 37 -6.56 6.54 -4.10
C ASP A 37 -6.11 5.60 -2.98
N MET A 38 -5.68 4.39 -3.31
CA MET A 38 -5.09 3.47 -2.32
C MET A 38 -3.88 4.09 -1.63
N ILE A 39 -2.95 4.68 -2.41
CA ILE A 39 -1.77 5.35 -1.86
C ILE A 39 -2.15 6.53 -0.97
N ARG A 40 -3.09 7.37 -1.41
CA ARG A 40 -3.57 8.54 -0.66
C ARG A 40 -4.19 8.13 0.68
N LEU A 41 -5.10 7.16 0.65
CA LEU A 41 -5.93 6.80 1.80
C LEU A 41 -5.16 6.00 2.84
N ARG A 42 -4.26 5.11 2.42
CA ARG A 42 -3.53 4.25 3.35
C ARG A 42 -2.14 4.77 3.69
N TYR A 43 -1.35 5.19 2.71
CA TYR A 43 0.07 5.45 2.96
C TYR A 43 0.34 6.93 3.22
N VAL A 44 -0.16 7.83 2.37
CA VAL A 44 0.03 9.29 2.54
C VAL A 44 -0.57 9.77 3.86
N ALA A 45 -1.73 9.24 4.24
CA ALA A 45 -2.39 9.55 5.52
C ALA A 45 -1.55 9.17 6.76
N ASN A 46 -0.56 8.29 6.61
CA ASN A 46 0.27 7.80 7.71
C ASN A 46 1.76 8.16 7.55
N LEU A 47 2.13 9.05 6.62
CA LEU A 47 3.50 9.52 6.51
C LEU A 47 3.96 10.20 7.81
N LEU A 48 5.19 9.92 8.22
CA LEU A 48 5.82 10.59 9.35
C LEU A 48 5.95 12.10 9.08
N PRO A 49 5.89 12.95 10.12
CA PRO A 49 6.08 14.38 9.97
C PRO A 49 7.40 14.70 9.25
N GLY A 50 7.34 15.57 8.24
CA GLY A 50 8.49 15.95 7.42
C GLY A 50 8.57 15.24 6.06
N TYR A 51 7.81 14.16 5.86
CA TYR A 51 7.64 13.53 4.54
C TYR A 51 6.33 13.97 3.90
N GLY A 52 6.38 14.35 2.62
CA GLY A 52 5.24 14.85 1.86
C GLY A 52 5.06 14.09 0.54
N VAL A 53 4.03 14.47 -0.21
CA VAL A 53 3.73 13.86 -1.51
C VAL A 53 4.85 14.03 -2.55
N ASP A 54 5.63 15.10 -2.41
CA ASP A 54 6.74 15.43 -3.30
C ASP A 54 8.10 14.92 -2.77
N PHE A 55 8.10 14.13 -1.69
CA PHE A 55 9.34 13.58 -1.11
C PHE A 55 9.95 12.53 -2.03
N VAL A 56 11.23 12.72 -2.37
CA VAL A 56 12.04 11.79 -3.17
C VAL A 56 13.08 11.14 -2.24
N PRO A 57 12.99 9.83 -1.98
CA PRO A 57 14.03 9.11 -1.25
C PRO A 57 15.41 9.22 -1.90
N ALA A 58 16.46 9.20 -1.10
CA ALA A 58 17.82 9.22 -1.63
C ALA A 58 18.09 7.98 -2.50
N GLY A 59 18.49 8.19 -3.75
CA GLY A 59 18.72 7.12 -4.72
C GLY A 59 17.48 6.69 -5.51
N SER A 60 16.34 7.37 -5.32
CA SER A 60 15.14 7.20 -6.15
C SER A 60 15.02 8.30 -7.21
N ASP A 61 14.52 7.93 -8.39
CA ASP A 61 14.27 8.87 -9.49
C ASP A 61 12.90 9.56 -9.40
N LEU A 62 11.99 9.01 -8.60
CA LEU A 62 10.60 9.45 -8.48
C LEU A 62 10.24 9.77 -7.03
N PRO A 63 9.26 10.68 -6.83
CA PRO A 63 8.63 10.84 -5.52
C PRO A 63 8.08 9.51 -5.01
N LEU A 64 8.23 9.29 -3.71
CA LEU A 64 7.78 8.08 -3.01
C LEU A 64 6.31 7.75 -3.33
N VAL A 65 5.46 8.77 -3.29
CA VAL A 65 4.02 8.66 -3.51
C VAL A 65 3.68 8.37 -4.97
N GLU A 66 4.46 8.93 -5.90
CA GLU A 66 4.29 8.69 -7.33
C GLU A 66 4.70 7.25 -7.71
N GLU A 67 5.85 6.79 -7.23
CA GLU A 67 6.29 5.40 -7.45
C GLU A 67 5.30 4.40 -6.86
N GLY A 68 4.83 4.64 -5.63
CA GLY A 68 3.78 3.83 -5.01
C GLY A 68 2.51 3.77 -5.85
N ALA A 69 2.10 4.91 -6.43
CA ALA A 69 0.89 4.98 -7.25
C ALA A 69 1.03 4.20 -8.55
N TYR A 70 2.22 4.19 -9.16
CA TYR A 70 2.50 3.39 -10.36
C TYR A 70 2.46 1.88 -10.09
N ILE A 71 3.03 1.43 -8.97
CA ILE A 71 2.96 0.02 -8.56
C ILE A 71 1.50 -0.38 -8.28
N ALA A 72 0.75 0.46 -7.56
CA ALA A 72 -0.66 0.21 -7.28
C ALA A 72 -1.52 0.22 -8.56
N ALA A 73 -1.22 1.11 -9.50
CA ALA A 73 -1.92 1.20 -10.79
C ALA A 73 -1.73 -0.07 -11.63
N SER A 74 -0.53 -0.67 -11.63
CA SER A 74 -0.29 -1.95 -12.32
C SER A 74 -1.13 -3.09 -11.73
N LEU A 75 -1.30 -3.13 -10.41
CA LEU A 75 -2.18 -4.10 -9.75
C LEU A 75 -3.66 -3.87 -10.09
N GLU A 76 -4.11 -2.62 -10.11
CA GLU A 76 -5.47 -2.23 -10.49
C GLU A 76 -5.78 -2.42 -11.99
N LEU A 77 -4.75 -2.37 -12.84
CA LEU A 77 -4.89 -2.65 -14.26
C LEU A 77 -5.04 -4.14 -14.52
N ALA A 78 -4.23 -4.95 -13.83
CA ALA A 78 -4.30 -6.41 -13.92
C ALA A 78 -5.59 -6.96 -13.31
N ASN A 79 -6.03 -6.40 -12.18
CA ASN A 79 -7.23 -6.80 -11.44
C ASN A 79 -8.05 -5.56 -11.03
N PRO A 80 -8.96 -5.06 -11.89
CA PRO A 80 -9.77 -3.90 -11.56
C PRO A 80 -10.57 -4.08 -10.27
N GLY A 81 -10.42 -3.12 -9.34
CA GLY A 81 -11.07 -3.15 -8.03
C GLY A 81 -10.30 -3.94 -6.97
N PHE A 82 -9.05 -4.33 -7.24
CA PHE A 82 -8.19 -5.05 -6.30
C PHE A 82 -8.16 -4.40 -4.91
N PHE A 83 -7.97 -3.09 -4.82
CA PHE A 83 -7.92 -2.37 -3.53
C PHE A 83 -9.28 -1.90 -3.01
N SER A 84 -10.35 -2.06 -3.80
CA SER A 84 -11.71 -1.62 -3.43
C SER A 84 -12.61 -2.76 -2.98
N LYS A 85 -12.04 -3.94 -2.73
CA LYS A 85 -12.81 -5.11 -2.30
C LYS A 85 -13.41 -4.85 -0.92
N THR A 86 -14.74 -4.83 -0.85
CA THR A 86 -15.47 -4.76 0.41
C THR A 86 -15.57 -6.16 1.02
N TYR A 87 -15.60 -6.20 2.34
CA TYR A 87 -15.87 -7.41 3.11
C TYR A 87 -16.80 -7.05 4.27
N THR A 88 -17.59 -8.02 4.69
CA THR A 88 -18.30 -8.03 5.97
C THR A 88 -17.43 -8.69 7.02
N ALA A 89 -17.56 -8.33 8.29
CA ALA A 89 -16.84 -9.01 9.37
C ALA A 89 -17.10 -10.53 9.38
N ALA A 90 -18.26 -10.97 8.86
CA ALA A 90 -18.60 -12.38 8.71
C ALA A 90 -17.82 -13.11 7.58
N GLU A 91 -17.23 -12.39 6.63
CA GLU A 91 -16.35 -12.96 5.60
C GLU A 91 -14.90 -13.11 6.09
N GLN A 92 -14.51 -12.42 7.18
CA GLN A 92 -13.24 -12.65 7.88
C GLN A 92 -13.30 -13.86 8.84
N LYS A 93 -14.09 -14.88 8.50
CA LYS A 93 -14.17 -16.09 9.32
C LYS A 93 -13.02 -17.01 8.98
N VAL A 94 -12.20 -17.29 9.98
CA VAL A 94 -11.25 -18.39 9.94
C VAL A 94 -11.94 -19.63 10.48
N LEU A 95 -11.84 -20.73 9.74
CA LEU A 95 -12.25 -22.04 10.21
C LEU A 95 -11.26 -22.49 11.29
N THR A 96 -11.60 -22.24 12.56
CA THR A 96 -10.74 -22.55 13.71
C THR A 96 -10.69 -24.04 14.03
N GLU A 97 -11.69 -24.81 13.60
CA GLU A 97 -11.74 -26.26 13.77
C GLU A 97 -12.58 -26.93 12.67
N VAL A 98 -11.99 -27.92 12.00
CA VAL A 98 -12.66 -29.13 11.49
C VAL A 98 -11.74 -30.29 11.82
N LYS A 99 -12.26 -31.42 12.31
CA LYS A 99 -11.44 -32.58 12.70
C LYS A 99 -10.62 -33.11 11.51
N GLY A 100 -9.38 -32.64 11.35
CA GLY A 100 -8.38 -33.08 10.37
C GLY A 100 -7.69 -31.94 9.60
N ILE A 101 -6.36 -31.84 9.77
CA ILE A 101 -5.39 -30.84 9.26
C ILE A 101 -5.44 -29.45 9.94
N LYS A 102 -4.28 -29.04 10.48
CA LYS A 102 -4.07 -27.80 11.26
C LYS A 102 -3.17 -26.84 10.49
N TRP A 103 -3.57 -25.57 10.40
CA TRP A 103 -2.74 -24.48 9.89
C TRP A 103 -2.51 -23.45 10.99
N THR A 104 -1.26 -23.02 11.16
CA THR A 104 -0.90 -21.88 12.00
C THR A 104 -0.79 -20.65 11.11
N VAL A 105 -1.47 -19.57 11.48
CA VAL A 105 -1.38 -18.29 10.75
C VAL A 105 -0.02 -17.65 11.06
N THR A 106 0.71 -17.23 10.02
CA THR A 106 1.84 -16.31 10.15
C THR A 106 1.34 -14.88 9.93
N GLY A 107 1.00 -14.13 10.99
CA GLY A 107 0.57 -12.73 10.94
C GLY A 107 -0.45 -12.32 12.01
N GLU A 108 -0.53 -11.02 12.31
CA GLU A 108 -1.51 -10.40 13.23
C GLU A 108 -2.81 -10.07 12.47
N ALA A 109 -3.88 -10.84 12.69
CA ALA A 109 -5.20 -10.60 12.07
C ALA A 109 -6.00 -9.46 12.74
N ALA A 110 -5.38 -8.67 13.62
CA ALA A 110 -6.05 -7.71 14.50
C ALA A 110 -5.73 -6.22 14.19
N GLY A 111 -4.97 -5.92 13.15
CA GLY A 111 -4.56 -4.56 12.80
C GLY A 111 -5.60 -3.74 12.04
N THR A 112 -5.47 -2.41 12.08
CA THR A 112 -6.33 -1.40 11.42
C THR A 112 -6.47 -1.66 9.91
N TYR A 113 -5.44 -2.22 9.27
CA TYR A 113 -5.42 -2.54 7.84
C TYR A 113 -5.34 -4.04 7.54
N SER A 114 -5.56 -4.91 8.53
CA SER A 114 -5.38 -6.37 8.43
C SER A 114 -6.20 -7.05 7.33
N ALA A 115 -7.32 -6.44 6.95
CA ALA A 115 -8.21 -6.92 5.91
C ALA A 115 -7.97 -6.29 4.53
N MET A 116 -7.14 -5.24 4.46
CA MET A 116 -6.89 -4.54 3.21
C MET A 116 -5.94 -5.36 2.35
N PRO A 117 -6.19 -5.49 1.04
CA PRO A 117 -5.22 -6.04 0.11
C PRO A 117 -3.91 -5.24 0.16
N VAL A 118 -2.78 -5.96 0.30
CA VAL A 118 -1.43 -5.40 0.43
C VAL A 118 -0.58 -5.79 -0.75
N SER A 119 0.37 -4.93 -1.12
CA SER A 119 1.46 -5.25 -2.06
C SER A 119 2.77 -5.22 -1.30
N THR A 120 3.52 -6.32 -1.34
CA THR A 120 4.82 -6.43 -0.64
C THR A 120 5.81 -5.35 -1.07
N LEU A 121 5.78 -4.95 -2.35
CA LEU A 121 6.61 -3.85 -2.86
C LEU A 121 6.19 -2.50 -2.28
N ILE A 122 4.88 -2.24 -2.18
CA ILE A 122 4.39 -0.98 -1.61
C ILE A 122 4.67 -0.95 -0.10
N GLU A 123 4.49 -2.06 0.61
CA GLU A 123 4.88 -2.16 2.03
C GLU A 123 6.37 -1.84 2.21
N ALA A 124 7.25 -2.49 1.43
CA ALA A 124 8.69 -2.25 1.52
C ALA A 124 9.07 -0.80 1.18
N LEU A 125 8.38 -0.20 0.20
CA LEU A 125 8.62 1.17 -0.23
C LEU A 125 8.27 2.19 0.87
N PHE A 126 7.12 2.01 1.54
CA PHE A 126 6.63 2.97 2.52
C PHE A 126 7.05 2.69 3.96
N ALA A 127 7.41 1.46 4.30
CA ALA A 127 7.75 1.06 5.68
C ALA A 127 8.72 2.00 6.41
N PRO A 128 9.77 2.57 5.77
CA PRO A 128 10.69 3.49 6.46
C PRO A 128 10.10 4.87 6.78
N TYR A 129 8.97 5.23 6.17
CA TYR A 129 8.46 6.60 6.11
C TYR A 129 7.07 6.77 6.73
N ILE A 130 6.43 5.67 7.15
CA ILE A 130 5.09 5.70 7.72
C ILE A 130 5.11 5.41 9.22
N PHE A 131 4.16 6.01 9.93
CA PHE A 131 3.85 5.66 11.30
C PHE A 131 3.05 4.35 11.30
N ASP A 132 3.54 3.35 12.04
CA ASP A 132 2.77 2.15 12.32
C ASP A 132 1.73 2.46 13.42
N ARG A 133 0.45 2.42 13.04
CA ARG A 133 -0.68 2.71 13.96
C ARG A 133 -0.89 1.61 14.99
N ASP A 134 -0.49 0.39 14.65
CA ASP A 134 -0.75 -0.81 15.46
C ASP A 134 0.50 -1.25 16.22
N ALA A 135 1.66 -0.62 16.00
CA ALA A 135 2.86 -0.84 16.79
C ALA A 135 2.56 -0.58 18.27
N ALA A 136 2.89 -1.56 19.12
CA ALA A 136 2.92 -1.38 20.56
C ALA A 136 3.93 -0.26 20.86
N GLY A 137 3.42 0.96 21.07
CA GLY A 137 4.26 2.14 21.20
C GLY A 137 5.36 1.88 22.22
N PHE A 138 6.60 2.21 21.86
CA PHE A 138 7.61 2.58 22.84
C PHE A 138 7.08 3.82 23.55
N MET A 139 6.19 3.60 24.51
CA MET A 139 5.80 4.56 25.52
C MET A 139 7.12 4.97 26.18
N PHE A 140 7.54 6.22 25.96
CA PHE A 140 8.39 6.87 26.93
C PHE A 140 7.64 6.78 28.26
N GLN A 141 7.98 5.76 29.06
CA GLN A 141 7.84 5.86 30.50
C GLN A 141 8.59 7.13 30.85
N ALA A 142 7.84 8.20 31.13
CA ALA A 142 8.37 9.37 31.78
C ALA A 142 9.19 8.86 32.97
N LEU A 143 10.52 8.92 32.85
CA LEU A 143 11.40 8.80 34.00
C LEU A 143 10.94 9.90 34.94
N GLY A 144 10.35 9.50 36.06
CA GLY A 144 9.83 10.41 37.07
C GLY A 144 10.89 11.47 37.37
N SER A 145 10.48 12.72 37.26
CA SER A 145 11.17 13.84 37.88
C SER A 145 11.14 13.62 39.39
N ASN A 146 12.12 12.89 39.91
CA ASN A 146 12.54 13.01 41.30
C ASN A 146 13.55 14.16 41.36
N ALA A 147 13.04 15.37 41.65
CA ALA A 147 13.77 16.47 42.29
C ALA A 147 12.75 17.52 42.74
#